data_AF-B4CVL2-F1
#
_entry.id   AF-B4CVL2-F1
#
_cell.length_a   1.000
_cell.length_b   1.000
_cell.length_c   1.000
_cell.angle_alpha   90.00
_cell.angle_beta   90.00
_cell.angle_gamma   90.00
#
_symmetry.space_group_name_H-M   'P 1'
#
loop_
_entity.id
_entity.type
_entity.pdbx_description
1 polymer ?
#
loop_
_entity_poly.entity_id
_entity_poly.type
_entity_poly.pdbx_seq_one_letter_code
_entity_poly.pdbx_strand_id
1 'polypeptide(L)'
;MKTILLIDDDEICRKPAAEALRRSDWQVIEAADGDEGVELAVKHRPDVILCDLLMPKSNGYHVCRTVRENPELKDTRIIVISGRDFASDRQSAAEAGADDFLVKPIELGQLHEALQRTTSIRGETKAAPTPSTVPSAKPTSDQKTVVKFWGVRGSIPTPGQTTVFFGGNTSCVEVRADGEIIILDAGSGIRPLGEALAAEFNGKPIEITLLITHTHWDHIQGFPFFLPAYDARNRVHILGYEGARDGLAATLAGQMESPYFPIALKQMPGNIVIEDCGR
;
A
#
# COMPACT_ATOMS: atom_id res chain seq x y z
N MET A 1 -33.39 12.97 15.86
CA MET A 1 -32.10 12.76 16.55
C MET A 1 -31.15 12.24 15.49
N LYS A 2 -29.96 12.82 15.33
CA LYS A 2 -29.01 12.34 14.31
C LYS A 2 -28.27 11.12 14.83
N THR A 3 -27.99 10.18 13.95
CA THR A 3 -27.31 8.92 14.29
C THR A 3 -25.86 8.98 13.85
N ILE A 4 -24.95 8.63 14.78
CA ILE A 4 -23.53 8.48 14.50
C ILE A 4 -23.10 7.05 14.78
N LEU A 5 -22.41 6.45 13.83
CA LEU A 5 -21.75 5.16 14.00
C LEU A 5 -20.26 5.42 14.30
N LEU A 6 -19.81 4.97 15.47
CA LEU A 6 -18.41 5.02 15.89
C LEU A 6 -17.79 3.64 15.73
N ILE A 7 -16.77 3.54 14.87
CA ILE A 7 -16.04 2.30 14.56
C ILE A 7 -14.60 2.49 15.05
N ASP A 8 -14.17 1.69 16.02
CA ASP A 8 -12.85 1.75 16.62
C ASP A 8 -12.61 0.39 17.31
N ASP A 9 -11.47 -0.26 17.15
CA ASP A 9 -11.25 -1.59 17.76
C ASP A 9 -10.84 -1.52 19.24
N ASP A 10 -10.23 -0.41 19.65
CA ASP A 10 -9.82 -0.22 21.02
C ASP A 10 -11.00 0.23 21.88
N GLU A 11 -11.54 -0.69 22.68
CA GLU A 11 -12.64 -0.40 23.62
C GLU A 11 -12.31 0.75 24.58
N ILE A 12 -11.04 0.91 24.96
CA ILE A 12 -10.57 1.97 25.88
C ILE A 12 -10.69 3.35 25.20
N CYS A 13 -10.51 3.43 23.88
CA CYS A 13 -10.74 4.65 23.10
C CYS A 13 -12.21 4.83 22.72
N ARG A 14 -12.88 3.76 22.29
CA ARG A 14 -14.27 3.75 21.78
C ARG A 14 -15.27 4.17 22.86
N LYS A 15 -15.18 3.62 24.08
CA LYS A 15 -16.18 3.87 25.14
C LYS A 15 -16.22 5.33 25.59
N PRO A 16 -15.11 6.00 25.94
CA PRO A 16 -15.13 7.42 26.31
C PRO A 16 -15.60 8.33 25.17
N ALA A 17 -15.20 8.05 23.93
CA ALA A 17 -15.65 8.80 22.75
C ALA A 17 -17.18 8.65 22.55
N ALA A 18 -17.71 7.43 22.65
CA ALA A 18 -19.14 7.17 22.56
C ALA A 18 -19.91 7.90 23.68
N GLU A 19 -19.41 7.91 24.91
CA GLU A 19 -20.03 8.67 26.01
C GLU A 19 -20.04 10.18 25.75
N ALA A 20 -18.94 10.74 25.27
CA ALA A 20 -18.86 12.17 24.94
C ALA A 20 -19.86 12.55 23.84
N LEU A 21 -20.00 11.71 22.81
CA LEU A 21 -20.98 11.89 21.74
C LEU A 21 -22.43 11.76 22.25
N ARG A 22 -22.72 10.80 23.14
CA ARG A 22 -24.05 10.60 23.76
C ARG A 22 -24.50 11.76 24.66
N ARG A 23 -23.55 12.51 25.24
CA ARG A 23 -23.85 13.74 25.99
C ARG A 23 -24.24 14.91 25.08
N SER A 24 -24.10 14.74 23.76
CA SER A 24 -24.58 15.65 22.73
C SER A 24 -25.87 15.09 22.10
N ASP A 25 -26.45 15.78 21.11
CA ASP A 25 -27.72 15.38 20.46
C ASP A 25 -27.61 14.17 19.49
N TRP A 26 -26.62 13.28 19.70
CA TRP A 26 -26.35 12.12 18.85
C TRP A 26 -26.87 10.82 19.46
N GLN A 27 -27.52 10.02 18.63
CA GLN A 27 -27.73 8.60 18.88
C GLN A 27 -26.47 7.85 18.43
N VAL A 28 -25.74 7.24 19.37
CA VAL A 28 -24.44 6.59 19.08
C VAL A 28 -24.61 5.08 18.96
N ILE A 29 -24.24 4.56 17.79
CA ILE A 29 -24.03 3.13 17.52
C ILE A 29 -22.53 2.88 17.57
N GLU A 30 -22.11 1.79 18.22
CA GLU A 30 -20.70 1.41 18.33
C GLU A 30 -20.45 0.14 17.52
N ALA A 31 -19.29 0.06 16.86
CA ALA A 31 -18.76 -1.14 16.23
C ALA A 31 -17.30 -1.34 16.67
N ALA A 32 -16.90 -2.59 16.89
CA ALA A 32 -15.56 -2.94 17.36
C ALA A 32 -14.59 -3.30 16.23
N ASP A 33 -15.07 -3.39 14.98
CA ASP A 33 -14.22 -3.55 13.81
C ASP A 33 -14.90 -3.04 12.54
N GLY A 34 -14.15 -2.98 11.44
CA GLY A 34 -14.64 -2.47 10.17
C GLY A 34 -15.73 -3.31 9.51
N ASP A 35 -15.72 -4.64 9.69
CA ASP A 35 -16.72 -5.52 9.07
C ASP A 35 -18.08 -5.36 9.78
N GLU A 36 -18.08 -5.39 11.12
CA GLU A 36 -19.25 -5.06 11.94
C GLU A 36 -19.74 -3.64 11.64
N GLY A 37 -18.82 -2.68 11.48
CA GLY A 37 -19.12 -1.30 11.14
C GLY A 37 -19.87 -1.17 9.82
N VAL A 38 -19.45 -1.88 8.78
CA VAL A 38 -20.14 -1.88 7.48
C VAL A 38 -21.53 -2.50 7.60
N GLU A 39 -21.67 -3.63 8.30
CA GLU A 39 -22.97 -4.27 8.52
C GLU A 39 -23.95 -3.34 9.25
N LEU A 40 -23.49 -2.67 10.31
CA LEU A 40 -24.29 -1.71 11.08
C LEU A 40 -24.60 -0.46 10.27
N ALA A 41 -23.68 0.01 9.42
CA ALA A 41 -23.92 1.14 8.53
C ALA A 41 -25.07 0.85 7.56
N VAL A 42 -25.06 -0.32 6.90
CA VAL A 42 -26.14 -0.74 6.00
C VAL A 42 -27.47 -0.87 6.73
N LYS A 43 -27.46 -1.48 7.92
CA LYS A 43 -28.67 -1.73 8.72
C LYS A 43 -29.31 -0.46 9.26
N HIS A 44 -28.50 0.49 9.73
CA HIS A 44 -28.99 1.64 10.48
C HIS A 44 -28.92 2.96 9.71
N ARG A 45 -28.22 3.00 8.57
CA ARG A 45 -28.05 4.16 7.68
C ARG A 45 -27.75 5.45 8.47
N PRO A 46 -26.62 5.47 9.21
CA PRO A 46 -26.30 6.60 10.07
C PRO A 46 -26.07 7.88 9.25
N ASP A 47 -26.31 9.04 9.86
CA ASP A 47 -25.99 10.34 9.25
C ASP A 47 -24.47 10.51 9.12
N VAL A 48 -23.73 9.99 10.10
CA VAL A 48 -22.26 10.12 10.19
C VAL A 48 -21.63 8.80 10.60
N ILE A 49 -20.53 8.45 9.94
CA ILE A 49 -19.60 7.41 10.38
C ILE A 49 -18.31 8.09 10.85
N LEU A 50 -17.93 7.84 12.10
CA LEU A 50 -16.58 8.11 12.61
C LEU A 50 -15.82 6.79 12.64
N CYS A 51 -14.81 6.65 11.79
CA CYS A 51 -14.11 5.38 11.61
C CYS A 51 -12.63 5.53 11.92
N ASP A 52 -12.13 4.74 12.87
CA ASP A 52 -10.70 4.64 13.09
C ASP A 52 -9.98 4.17 11.84
N LEU A 53 -8.82 4.77 11.59
CA LEU A 53 -8.03 4.45 10.43
C LEU A 53 -7.38 3.07 10.59
N LEU A 54 -6.79 2.80 11.75
CA LEU A 54 -5.96 1.63 11.98
C LEU A 54 -6.69 0.60 12.84
N MET A 55 -7.41 -0.29 12.18
CA MET A 55 -8.06 -1.43 12.84
C MET A 55 -7.56 -2.76 12.24
N PRO A 56 -7.50 -3.85 13.02
CA PRO A 56 -7.20 -5.19 12.53
C PRO A 56 -8.21 -5.66 11.48
N LYS A 57 -7.76 -6.46 10.50
CA LYS A 57 -8.55 -7.10 9.42
C LYS A 57 -9.14 -6.14 8.38
N SER A 58 -9.88 -5.12 8.80
CA SER A 58 -10.51 -4.11 7.93
C SER A 58 -10.20 -2.71 8.45
N ASN A 59 -9.32 -1.99 7.75
CA ASN A 59 -8.91 -0.64 8.11
C ASN A 59 -9.94 0.42 7.63
N GLY A 60 -9.80 1.67 8.10
CA GLY A 60 -10.76 2.74 7.78
C GLY A 60 -10.92 3.04 6.29
N TYR A 61 -9.88 2.78 5.47
CA TYR A 61 -9.98 2.93 4.01
C TYR A 61 -10.87 1.87 3.36
N HIS A 62 -10.84 0.63 3.86
CA HIS A 62 -11.73 -0.42 3.38
C HIS A 62 -13.19 -0.08 3.72
N VAL A 63 -13.46 0.37 4.95
CA VAL A 63 -14.79 0.84 5.35
C VAL A 63 -15.28 1.97 4.44
N CYS A 64 -14.43 2.97 4.15
CA CYS A 64 -14.80 4.08 3.26
C CYS A 64 -15.22 3.58 1.86
N ARG A 65 -14.39 2.74 1.23
CA ARG A 65 -14.66 2.20 -0.11
C ARG A 65 -15.96 1.40 -0.13
N THR A 66 -16.12 0.47 0.80
CA THR A 66 -17.31 -0.40 0.88
C THR A 66 -18.59 0.40 1.13
N VAL A 67 -18.54 1.43 1.99
CA VAL A 67 -19.70 2.32 2.21
C VAL A 67 -20.03 3.13 0.95
N ARG A 68 -19.01 3.61 0.21
CA ARG A 68 -19.22 4.40 -1.02
C ARG A 68 -19.70 3.57 -2.21
N GLU A 69 -19.37 2.29 -2.25
CA GLU A 69 -19.90 1.35 -3.25
C GLU A 69 -21.39 1.05 -3.01
N ASN A 70 -21.93 1.31 -1.83
CA ASN A 70 -23.34 1.10 -1.50
C ASN A 70 -24.19 2.36 -1.78
N PRO A 71 -25.11 2.32 -2.77
CA PRO A 71 -25.95 3.48 -3.10
C PRO A 71 -26.89 3.92 -1.98
N GLU A 72 -27.22 3.04 -1.03
CA GLU A 72 -28.09 3.35 0.10
C GLU A 72 -27.41 4.24 1.16
N LEU A 73 -26.07 4.31 1.13
CA LEU A 73 -25.24 5.07 2.07
C LEU A 73 -24.59 6.30 1.43
N LYS A 74 -25.04 6.69 0.23
CA LYS A 74 -24.47 7.83 -0.53
C LYS A 74 -24.49 9.15 0.25
N ASP A 75 -25.48 9.32 1.13
CA ASP A 75 -25.69 10.54 1.91
C ASP A 75 -25.03 10.46 3.30
N THR A 76 -24.50 9.28 3.68
CA THR A 76 -23.78 9.10 4.95
C THR A 76 -22.43 9.79 4.87
N ARG A 77 -22.17 10.69 5.82
CA ARG A 77 -20.90 11.41 5.92
C ARG A 77 -19.86 10.54 6.61
N ILE A 78 -18.69 10.35 5.99
CA ILE A 78 -17.63 9.49 6.53
C ILE A 78 -16.46 10.37 6.97
N ILE A 79 -16.13 10.30 8.26
CA ILE A 79 -15.00 11.00 8.84
C ILE A 79 -14.02 9.95 9.37
N VAL A 80 -12.83 9.92 8.80
CA VAL A 80 -11.76 9.05 9.29
C VAL A 80 -11.08 9.72 10.49
N ILE A 81 -10.83 8.95 11.54
CA ILE A 81 -10.12 9.40 12.74
C ILE A 81 -8.79 8.66 12.84
N SER A 82 -7.71 9.35 13.22
CA SER A 82 -6.39 8.74 13.39
C SER A 82 -5.69 9.28 14.63
N GLY A 83 -4.89 8.48 15.31
CA GLY A 83 -4.03 8.95 16.39
C GLY A 83 -2.84 9.80 15.93
N ARG A 84 -2.67 10.00 14.62
CA ARG A 84 -1.51 10.71 14.03
C ARG A 84 -2.00 11.67 12.95
N ASP A 85 -1.32 12.82 12.84
CA ASP A 85 -1.62 13.86 11.84
C ASP A 85 -0.65 13.82 10.66
N PHE A 86 -0.78 12.79 9.82
CA PHE A 86 0.01 12.72 8.59
C PHE A 86 -0.79 13.19 7.39
N ALA A 87 -0.19 14.06 6.57
CA ALA A 87 -0.80 14.55 5.34
C ALA A 87 -1.13 13.41 4.35
N SER A 88 -0.34 12.32 4.37
CA SER A 88 -0.59 11.11 3.57
C SER A 88 -1.91 10.44 3.94
N ASP A 89 -2.20 10.32 5.23
CA ASP A 89 -3.39 9.63 5.72
C ASP A 89 -4.66 10.40 5.36
N ARG A 90 -4.58 11.74 5.44
CA ARG A 90 -5.64 12.64 4.97
C ARG A 90 -5.91 12.46 3.47
N GLN A 91 -4.84 12.39 2.67
CA GLN A 91 -4.97 12.18 1.22
C GLN A 91 -5.56 10.80 0.90
N SER A 92 -5.04 9.73 1.49
CA SER A 92 -5.52 8.38 1.24
C SER A 92 -6.96 8.18 1.73
N ALA A 93 -7.34 8.79 2.86
CA ALA A 93 -8.73 8.79 3.33
C ALA A 93 -9.66 9.47 2.32
N ALA A 94 -9.26 10.62 1.79
CA ALA A 94 -10.03 11.31 0.76
C ALA A 94 -10.13 10.48 -0.54
N GLU A 95 -9.03 9.87 -0.99
CA GLU A 95 -9.00 8.97 -2.16
C GLU A 95 -9.92 7.74 -1.95
N ALA A 96 -9.99 7.21 -0.72
CA ALA A 96 -10.89 6.12 -0.34
C ALA A 96 -12.36 6.55 -0.19
N GLY A 97 -12.66 7.86 -0.27
CA GLY A 97 -14.02 8.41 -0.23
C GLY A 97 -14.47 8.98 1.11
N ALA A 98 -13.55 9.21 2.06
CA ALA A 98 -13.84 9.96 3.26
C ALA A 98 -14.17 11.43 2.93
N ASP A 99 -15.14 12.00 3.64
CA ASP A 99 -15.50 13.41 3.51
C ASP A 99 -14.58 14.32 4.33
N ASP A 100 -14.01 13.78 5.41
CA ASP A 100 -13.15 14.51 6.32
C ASP A 100 -12.19 13.59 7.08
N PHE A 101 -11.23 14.19 7.75
CA PHE A 101 -10.22 13.52 8.56
C PHE A 101 -9.95 14.31 9.84
N LEU A 102 -10.03 13.64 10.98
CA LEU A 102 -9.76 14.20 12.31
C LEU A 102 -8.65 13.42 13.02
N VAL A 103 -7.94 14.12 13.90
CA VAL A 103 -6.88 13.53 14.72
C VAL A 103 -7.43 13.29 16.11
N LYS A 104 -7.21 12.10 16.67
CA LYS A 104 -7.60 11.77 18.04
C LYS A 104 -6.72 12.57 19.01
N PRO A 105 -7.24 13.06 20.15
CA PRO A 105 -8.61 12.85 20.65
C PRO A 105 -9.64 13.71 19.93
N ILE A 106 -10.83 13.14 19.67
CA ILE A 106 -11.91 13.85 18.97
C ILE A 106 -12.53 14.88 19.93
N GLU A 107 -12.34 16.16 19.63
CA GLU A 107 -13.05 17.24 20.32
C GLU A 107 -14.36 17.56 19.61
N LEU A 108 -15.45 17.77 20.37
CA LEU A 108 -16.78 18.04 19.82
C LEU A 108 -16.81 19.27 18.90
N GLY A 109 -15.98 20.29 19.17
CA GLY A 109 -15.83 21.45 18.30
C GLY A 109 -15.25 21.09 16.93
N GLN A 110 -14.19 20.29 16.89
CA GLN A 110 -13.56 19.83 15.64
C GLN A 110 -14.51 18.95 14.81
N LEU A 111 -15.30 18.10 15.48
CA LEU A 111 -16.34 17.31 14.82
C LEU A 111 -17.42 18.21 14.22
N HIS A 112 -17.85 19.25 14.95
CA HIS A 112 -18.83 20.20 14.45
C HIS A 112 -18.33 20.95 13.20
N GLU A 113 -17.07 21.39 13.20
CA GLU A 113 -16.43 22.03 12.06
C GLU A 113 -16.31 21.07 10.85
N ALA A 114 -15.94 19.80 11.07
CA ALA A 114 -15.87 18.79 10.02
C ALA A 114 -17.23 18.49 9.37
N LEU A 115 -18.31 18.55 10.15
CA LEU A 115 -19.67 18.35 9.66
C LEU A 115 -20.21 19.55 8.88
N GLN A 116 -19.68 20.75 9.12
CA GLN A 116 -20.08 21.97 8.40
C GLN A 116 -19.29 22.21 7.11
N ARG A 117 -18.11 21.59 6.95
CA ARG A 117 -17.29 21.74 5.74
C ARG A 117 -18.00 21.15 4.51
N THR A 118 -18.47 22.00 3.62
CA THR A 118 -19.08 21.59 2.35
C THR A 118 -17.97 21.08 1.40
N THR A 119 -18.06 19.82 0.97
CA THR A 119 -17.07 19.19 0.09
C THR A 119 -17.21 19.73 -1.35
N SER A 120 -16.35 20.68 -1.72
CA SER A 120 -16.18 21.14 -3.10
C SER A 120 -14.78 20.83 -3.61
N ILE A 121 -14.42 19.55 -3.77
CA ILE A 121 -13.24 19.16 -4.57
C ILE A 121 -13.51 17.81 -5.26
N ARG A 122 -14.06 17.85 -6.48
CA ARG A 122 -13.79 16.83 -7.52
C ARG A 122 -12.57 17.32 -8.29
N GLY A 123 -11.38 16.95 -7.83
CA GLY A 123 -10.10 17.27 -8.48
C GLY A 123 -9.76 16.24 -9.55
N GLU A 124 -10.12 16.58 -10.79
CA GLU A 124 -9.55 16.18 -12.09
C GLU A 124 -8.58 14.98 -12.13
N THR A 125 -9.08 13.84 -12.63
CA THR A 125 -8.26 12.73 -13.12
C THR A 125 -7.81 13.05 -14.55
N LYS A 126 -6.51 13.31 -14.74
CA LYS A 126 -5.91 13.39 -16.08
C LYS A 126 -5.42 12.00 -16.47
N ALA A 127 -6.10 11.38 -17.43
CA ALA A 127 -5.70 10.11 -18.04
C ALA A 127 -4.31 10.24 -18.69
N ALA A 128 -3.44 9.26 -18.44
CA ALA A 128 -2.17 9.07 -19.13
C ALA A 128 -2.19 7.74 -19.92
N PRO A 129 -1.48 7.67 -21.06
CA PRO A 129 -1.78 6.73 -22.13
C PRO A 129 -1.10 5.37 -21.95
N THR A 130 -1.77 4.33 -22.43
CA THR A 130 -1.21 3.00 -22.70
C THR A 130 -0.14 3.10 -23.79
N PRO A 131 0.93 2.28 -23.70
CA PRO A 131 1.20 1.41 -24.84
C PRO A 131 1.55 -0.02 -24.41
N SER A 132 0.80 -0.95 -25.01
CA SER A 132 1.17 -2.34 -25.21
C SER A 132 2.36 -2.43 -26.15
N THR A 133 3.39 -3.19 -25.78
CA THR A 133 4.10 -4.13 -26.66
C THR A 133 4.91 -5.08 -25.79
N VAL A 134 4.49 -6.33 -25.72
CA VAL A 134 5.33 -7.46 -25.29
C VAL A 134 6.30 -7.74 -26.44
N PRO A 135 7.64 -7.65 -26.28
CA PRO A 135 8.55 -8.07 -27.32
C PRO A 135 8.58 -9.60 -27.38
N SER A 136 8.13 -10.13 -28.52
CA SER A 136 8.33 -11.50 -28.96
C SER A 136 9.81 -11.87 -28.91
N ALA A 137 10.10 -13.04 -28.33
CA ALA A 137 11.41 -13.67 -28.35
C ALA A 137 11.97 -13.78 -29.79
N LYS A 138 13.24 -13.40 -29.94
CA LYS A 138 14.14 -13.91 -30.99
C LYS A 138 15.34 -14.55 -30.29
N PRO A 139 15.68 -15.82 -30.58
CA PRO A 139 16.91 -16.41 -30.05
C PRO A 139 18.06 -15.99 -30.95
N THR A 140 19.10 -15.38 -30.39
CA THR A 140 20.50 -15.52 -30.84
C THR A 140 21.39 -14.58 -30.02
N SER A 141 21.99 -15.09 -28.95
CA SER A 141 23.31 -14.62 -28.54
C SER A 141 24.10 -15.79 -27.96
N ASP A 142 25.37 -15.90 -28.33
CA ASP A 142 26.32 -16.88 -27.76
C ASP A 142 26.76 -16.46 -26.34
N GLN A 143 25.95 -15.66 -25.65
CA GLN A 143 26.25 -15.17 -24.31
C GLN A 143 25.92 -16.24 -23.29
N LYS A 144 26.94 -16.62 -22.54
CA LYS A 144 26.83 -17.54 -21.41
C LYS A 144 25.81 -16.99 -20.41
N THR A 145 24.75 -17.73 -20.14
CA THR A 145 23.82 -17.42 -19.06
C THR A 145 24.57 -17.40 -17.72
N VAL A 146 24.42 -16.31 -16.97
CA VAL A 146 25.00 -16.15 -15.64
C VAL A 146 23.88 -16.09 -14.61
N VAL A 147 24.01 -16.88 -13.56
CA VAL A 147 23.13 -16.83 -12.39
C VAL A 147 23.96 -16.44 -11.18
N LYS A 148 23.53 -15.40 -10.46
CA LYS A 148 24.17 -14.93 -9.23
C LYS A 148 23.16 -14.84 -8.11
N PHE A 149 23.51 -15.40 -6.96
CA PHE A 149 22.69 -15.39 -5.77
C PHE A 149 23.08 -14.22 -4.87
N TRP A 150 22.15 -13.30 -4.65
CA TRP A 150 22.33 -12.14 -3.78
C TRP A 150 21.70 -12.34 -2.40
N GLY A 151 20.78 -13.29 -2.30
CA GLY A 151 20.26 -13.82 -1.05
C GLY A 151 19.67 -15.21 -1.23
N VAL A 152 19.89 -16.07 -0.24
CA VAL A 152 19.51 -17.50 -0.24
C VAL A 152 18.83 -17.93 1.06
N ARG A 153 18.55 -16.98 1.97
CA ARG A 153 17.84 -17.25 3.21
C ARG A 153 16.33 -17.22 2.98
N GLY A 154 15.62 -18.09 3.67
CA GLY A 154 14.17 -17.99 3.83
C GLY A 154 13.80 -17.18 5.07
N SER A 155 12.59 -16.64 5.06
CA SER A 155 11.84 -16.02 6.17
C SER A 155 12.44 -14.74 6.79
N ILE A 156 13.71 -14.72 7.18
CA ILE A 156 14.32 -13.55 7.82
C ILE A 156 15.79 -13.37 7.41
N PRO A 157 16.26 -12.11 7.25
CA PRO A 157 17.68 -11.86 7.08
C PRO A 157 18.42 -12.18 8.39
N THR A 158 19.56 -12.83 8.27
CA THR A 158 20.37 -13.29 9.41
C THR A 158 21.82 -12.84 9.25
N PRO A 159 22.12 -11.53 9.31
CA PRO A 159 23.50 -11.05 9.27
C PRO A 159 24.19 -11.36 10.61
N GLY A 160 25.27 -12.14 10.59
CA GLY A 160 25.97 -12.54 11.81
C GLY A 160 27.29 -13.25 11.52
N GLN A 161 28.20 -13.26 12.49
CA GLN A 161 29.51 -13.92 12.36
C GLN A 161 29.38 -15.42 12.04
N THR A 162 28.32 -16.07 12.53
CA THR A 162 28.04 -17.49 12.31
C THR A 162 27.33 -17.78 10.98
N THR A 163 26.79 -16.76 10.31
CA THR A 163 25.94 -16.92 9.12
C THR A 163 26.52 -16.28 7.87
N VAL A 164 27.54 -15.41 8.00
CA VAL A 164 28.16 -14.66 6.90
C VAL A 164 28.75 -15.55 5.82
N PHE A 165 29.27 -16.73 6.18
CA PHE A 165 29.82 -17.70 5.21
C PHE A 165 28.78 -18.16 4.18
N PHE A 166 27.50 -18.23 4.58
CA PHE A 166 26.39 -18.64 3.71
C PHE A 166 25.62 -17.44 3.12
N GLY A 167 25.91 -16.23 3.57
CA GLY A 167 25.11 -15.03 3.30
C GLY A 167 23.99 -14.79 4.32
N GLY A 168 23.62 -13.52 4.50
CA GLY A 168 22.62 -13.07 5.48
C GLY A 168 21.32 -12.53 4.87
N ASN A 169 21.20 -12.51 3.55
CA ASN A 169 20.08 -11.89 2.85
C ASN A 169 18.98 -12.89 2.47
N THR A 170 17.72 -12.43 2.47
CA THR A 170 16.57 -13.19 1.96
C THR A 170 16.55 -13.23 0.43
N SER A 171 15.70 -14.11 -0.14
CA SER A 171 15.63 -14.48 -1.57
C SER A 171 15.88 -13.31 -2.53
N CYS A 172 16.91 -13.44 -3.36
CA CYS A 172 17.16 -12.57 -4.50
C CYS A 172 18.16 -13.26 -5.43
N VAL A 173 17.75 -13.53 -6.66
CA VAL A 173 18.61 -14.16 -7.68
C VAL A 173 18.65 -13.31 -8.93
N GLU A 174 19.84 -12.96 -9.38
CA GLU A 174 20.09 -12.28 -10.65
C GLU A 174 20.36 -13.34 -11.73
N VAL A 175 19.65 -13.25 -12.84
CA VAL A 175 19.86 -14.05 -14.04
C VAL A 175 20.14 -13.10 -15.19
N ARG A 176 21.27 -13.31 -15.87
CA ARG A 176 21.63 -12.61 -17.10
C ARG A 176 21.67 -13.58 -18.25
N ALA A 177 20.83 -13.36 -19.26
CA ALA A 177 20.74 -14.19 -20.45
C ALA A 177 20.32 -13.31 -21.62
N ASP A 178 20.93 -13.48 -22.78
CA ASP A 178 20.54 -12.78 -24.03
C ASP A 178 20.44 -11.25 -23.91
N GLY A 179 21.33 -10.64 -23.10
CA GLY A 179 21.34 -9.20 -22.85
C GLY A 179 20.29 -8.70 -21.85
N GLU A 180 19.41 -9.59 -21.36
CA GLU A 180 18.38 -9.29 -20.37
C GLU A 180 18.92 -9.41 -18.94
N ILE A 181 18.38 -8.57 -18.04
CA ILE A 181 18.58 -8.68 -16.60
C ILE A 181 17.26 -9.08 -15.97
N ILE A 182 17.20 -10.33 -15.50
CA ILE A 182 16.05 -10.90 -14.81
C ILE A 182 16.40 -11.05 -13.33
N ILE A 183 15.54 -10.59 -12.45
CA ILE A 183 15.68 -10.72 -11.00
C ILE A 183 14.53 -11.60 -10.51
N LEU A 184 14.84 -12.64 -9.74
CA LEU A 184 13.86 -13.48 -9.07
C LEU A 184 13.80 -13.08 -7.60
N ASP A 185 12.62 -12.64 -7.18
CA ASP A 185 12.29 -12.08 -5.87
C ASP A 185 13.06 -10.81 -5.47
N ALA A 186 12.40 -9.96 -4.69
CA ALA A 186 12.91 -8.72 -4.15
C ALA A 186 13.09 -8.78 -2.62
N GLY A 187 13.63 -9.89 -2.12
CA GLY A 187 14.05 -9.99 -0.72
C GLY A 187 15.22 -9.05 -0.40
N SER A 188 15.75 -9.11 0.82
CA SER A 188 16.77 -8.16 1.28
C SER A 188 18.06 -8.19 0.43
N GLY A 189 18.29 -9.27 -0.33
CA GLY A 189 19.41 -9.38 -1.27
C GLY A 189 19.32 -8.44 -2.47
N ILE A 190 18.13 -7.91 -2.80
CA ILE A 190 17.97 -7.01 -3.94
C ILE A 190 18.68 -5.67 -3.73
N ARG A 191 18.90 -5.26 -2.48
CA ARG A 191 19.62 -4.02 -2.16
C ARG A 191 21.09 -4.05 -2.64
N PRO A 192 21.95 -5.00 -2.21
CA PRO A 192 23.32 -5.07 -2.71
C PRO A 192 23.39 -5.38 -4.22
N LEU A 193 22.40 -6.07 -4.78
CA LEU A 193 22.26 -6.19 -6.24
C LEU A 193 22.06 -4.82 -6.90
N GLY A 194 21.13 -4.01 -6.39
CA GLY A 194 20.88 -2.66 -6.89
C GLY A 194 22.11 -1.75 -6.80
N GLU A 195 22.88 -1.82 -5.71
CA GLU A 195 24.16 -1.12 -5.55
C GLU A 195 25.18 -1.55 -6.63
N ALA A 196 25.28 -2.86 -6.90
CA ALA A 196 26.19 -3.39 -7.91
C ALA A 196 25.77 -3.01 -9.34
N LEU A 197 24.48 -3.05 -9.67
CA LEU A 197 23.95 -2.62 -10.96
C LEU A 197 24.20 -1.13 -11.20
N ALA A 198 23.94 -0.29 -10.19
CA ALA A 198 24.20 1.14 -10.29
C ALA A 198 25.69 1.43 -10.57
N ALA A 199 26.60 0.72 -9.91
CA ALA A 199 28.04 0.84 -10.14
C ALA A 199 28.46 0.35 -11.53
N GLU A 200 27.92 -0.79 -11.98
CA GLU A 200 28.25 -1.38 -13.28
C GLU A 200 27.78 -0.52 -14.46
N PHE A 201 26.54 -0.04 -14.42
CA PHE A 201 25.95 0.75 -15.49
C PHE A 201 26.39 2.21 -15.45
N ASN A 202 26.89 2.68 -14.30
CA ASN A 202 27.50 4.01 -14.13
C ASN A 202 26.64 5.14 -14.74
N GLY A 203 25.34 5.14 -14.41
CA GLY A 203 24.37 6.13 -14.88
C GLY A 203 23.82 5.90 -16.30
N LYS A 204 24.16 4.79 -16.96
CA LYS A 204 23.45 4.35 -18.16
C LYS A 204 22.08 3.76 -17.78
N PRO A 205 21.04 3.94 -18.62
CA PRO A 205 19.74 3.30 -18.41
C PRO A 205 19.86 1.78 -18.29
N ILE A 206 19.05 1.21 -17.40
CA ILE A 206 18.94 -0.24 -17.16
C ILE A 206 17.50 -0.66 -17.44
N GLU A 207 17.31 -1.71 -18.24
CA GLU A 207 16.04 -2.42 -18.33
C GLU A 207 16.12 -3.69 -17.48
N ILE A 208 15.12 -3.88 -16.61
CA ILE A 208 15.11 -4.93 -15.59
C ILE A 208 13.75 -5.60 -15.59
N THR A 209 13.74 -6.91 -15.63
CA THR A 209 12.54 -7.73 -15.37
C THR A 209 12.64 -8.33 -13.97
N LEU A 210 11.72 -7.97 -13.08
CA LEU A 210 11.63 -8.48 -11.71
C LEU A 210 10.45 -9.45 -11.61
N LEU A 211 10.73 -10.73 -11.40
CA LEU A 211 9.74 -11.78 -11.21
C LEU A 211 9.56 -12.04 -9.70
N ILE A 212 8.38 -11.75 -9.18
CA ILE A 212 8.00 -12.05 -7.80
C ILE A 212 7.30 -13.41 -7.78
N THR A 213 7.93 -14.39 -7.14
CA THR A 213 7.39 -15.77 -7.10
C THR A 213 6.11 -15.83 -6.26
N HIS A 214 6.10 -15.11 -5.13
CA HIS A 214 4.97 -14.92 -4.23
C HIS A 214 5.23 -13.72 -3.31
N THR A 215 4.23 -13.28 -2.56
CA THR A 215 4.25 -11.99 -1.85
C THR A 215 4.48 -12.09 -0.34
N HIS A 216 5.08 -13.18 0.15
CA HIS A 216 5.54 -13.19 1.53
C HIS A 216 6.61 -12.11 1.75
N TRP A 217 6.65 -11.57 2.97
CA TRP A 217 7.45 -10.39 3.27
C TRP A 217 8.93 -10.55 2.93
N ASP A 218 9.50 -11.73 3.16
CA ASP A 218 10.90 -12.06 2.86
C ASP A 218 11.25 -12.07 1.35
N HIS A 219 10.24 -12.07 0.48
CA HIS A 219 10.39 -12.01 -0.98
C HIS A 219 10.19 -10.61 -1.56
N ILE A 220 9.70 -9.65 -0.77
CA ILE A 220 9.37 -8.29 -1.27
C ILE A 220 9.98 -7.15 -0.45
N GLN A 221 10.41 -7.41 0.80
CA GLN A 221 10.89 -6.40 1.75
C GLN A 221 12.08 -5.56 1.29
N GLY A 222 12.84 -6.05 0.31
CA GLY A 222 14.02 -5.37 -0.21
C GLY A 222 13.71 -4.37 -1.32
N PHE A 223 12.55 -4.49 -1.97
CA PHE A 223 12.16 -3.62 -3.10
C PHE A 223 12.25 -2.12 -2.78
N PRO A 224 11.81 -1.62 -1.60
CA PRO A 224 11.93 -0.20 -1.26
C PRO A 224 13.38 0.31 -1.24
N PHE A 225 14.38 -0.58 -1.16
CA PHE A 225 15.80 -0.25 -1.14
C PHE A 225 16.50 -0.52 -2.49
N PHE A 226 15.74 -0.85 -3.53
CA PHE A 226 16.29 -1.15 -4.85
C PHE A 226 16.59 0.14 -5.63
N LEU A 227 17.82 0.65 -5.50
CA LEU A 227 18.25 1.91 -6.10
C LEU A 227 17.87 2.10 -7.58
N PRO A 228 17.99 1.09 -8.48
CA PRO A 228 17.61 1.25 -9.88
C PRO A 228 16.15 1.69 -10.10
N ALA A 229 15.22 1.35 -9.20
CA ALA A 229 13.82 1.77 -9.32
C ALA A 229 13.58 3.26 -9.01
N TYR A 230 14.57 3.95 -8.41
CA TYR A 230 14.51 5.39 -8.13
C TYR A 230 15.16 6.27 -9.21
N ASP A 231 15.68 5.68 -10.28
CA ASP A 231 16.22 6.43 -11.41
C ASP A 231 15.20 6.45 -12.56
N ALA A 232 14.74 7.65 -12.93
CA ALA A 232 13.75 7.85 -13.98
C ALA A 232 14.19 7.34 -15.36
N ARG A 233 15.49 7.14 -15.56
CA ARG A 233 16.04 6.60 -16.81
C ARG A 233 15.88 5.09 -16.92
N ASN A 234 15.71 4.41 -15.79
CA ASN A 234 15.57 2.97 -15.75
C ASN A 234 14.13 2.55 -15.99
N ARG A 235 14.00 1.33 -16.52
CA ARG A 235 12.71 0.67 -16.72
C ARG A 235 12.70 -0.61 -15.91
N VAL A 236 11.73 -0.74 -15.02
CA VAL A 236 11.58 -1.91 -14.16
C VAL A 236 10.22 -2.53 -14.42
N HIS A 237 10.21 -3.70 -15.03
CA HIS A 237 9.00 -4.46 -15.27
C HIS A 237 8.84 -5.53 -14.18
N ILE A 238 7.80 -5.43 -13.37
CA ILE A 238 7.53 -6.32 -12.25
C ILE A 238 6.37 -7.24 -12.62
N LEU A 239 6.63 -8.54 -12.58
CA LEU A 239 5.66 -9.59 -12.88
C LEU A 239 5.50 -10.47 -11.65
N GLY A 240 4.27 -10.88 -11.33
CA GLY A 240 4.03 -11.80 -10.22
C GLY A 240 2.69 -12.49 -10.33
N TYR A 241 2.48 -13.51 -9.52
CA TYR A 241 1.27 -14.33 -9.57
C TYR A 241 0.07 -13.66 -8.87
N GLU A 242 -1.11 -13.73 -9.49
CA GLU A 242 -2.40 -13.25 -8.97
C GLU A 242 -2.88 -14.15 -7.80
N GLY A 243 -2.24 -14.02 -6.65
CA GLY A 243 -2.57 -14.78 -5.42
C GLY A 243 -2.80 -13.91 -4.17
N ALA A 244 -2.48 -12.61 -4.26
CA ALA A 244 -2.78 -11.63 -3.21
C ALA A 244 -4.19 -11.07 -3.42
N ARG A 245 -4.98 -10.93 -2.34
CA ARG A 245 -6.37 -10.45 -2.39
C ARG A 245 -6.54 -9.12 -3.15
N ASP A 246 -5.52 -8.26 -3.12
CA ASP A 246 -5.55 -6.90 -3.69
C ASP A 246 -4.61 -6.72 -4.92
N GLY A 247 -4.00 -7.80 -5.42
CA GLY A 247 -3.04 -7.77 -6.54
C GLY A 247 -1.60 -7.39 -6.15
N LEU A 248 -0.65 -7.61 -7.06
CA LEU A 248 0.78 -7.39 -6.82
C LEU A 248 1.12 -5.92 -6.55
N ALA A 249 0.52 -5.00 -7.31
CA ALA A 249 0.76 -3.57 -7.17
C ALA A 249 0.35 -3.04 -5.79
N ALA A 250 -0.83 -3.43 -5.28
CA ALA A 250 -1.29 -3.03 -3.96
C ALA A 250 -0.41 -3.61 -2.85
N THR A 251 0.05 -4.86 -3.02
CA THR A 251 0.93 -5.51 -2.06
C THR A 251 2.29 -4.82 -1.95
N LEU A 252 2.89 -4.45 -3.09
CA LEU A 252 4.15 -3.69 -3.11
C LEU A 252 3.97 -2.25 -2.62
N ALA A 253 2.82 -1.63 -2.91
CA ALA A 253 2.50 -0.30 -2.41
C ALA A 253 2.38 -0.29 -0.87
N GLY A 254 1.68 -1.25 -0.27
CA GLY A 254 1.43 -1.30 1.17
C GLY A 254 2.70 -1.36 2.03
N GLN A 255 3.75 -2.05 1.57
CA GLN A 255 5.04 -2.05 2.29
C GLN A 255 5.82 -0.73 2.16
N MET A 256 5.47 0.11 1.19
CA MET A 256 6.07 1.42 0.93
C MET A 256 5.23 2.58 1.47
N GLU A 257 4.10 2.29 2.11
CA GLU A 257 3.24 3.31 2.72
C GLU A 257 3.79 3.80 4.06
N SER A 258 3.45 5.04 4.40
CA SER A 258 3.70 5.59 5.74
C SER A 258 2.92 4.77 6.79
N PRO A 259 3.48 4.49 7.98
CA PRO A 259 4.78 4.95 8.49
C PRO A 259 5.95 4.01 8.17
N TYR A 260 5.74 2.96 7.37
CA TYR A 260 6.72 1.90 7.13
C TYR A 260 7.88 2.36 6.26
N PHE A 261 7.60 3.19 5.26
CA PHE A 261 8.61 3.73 4.35
C PHE A 261 8.32 5.19 3.98
N PRO A 262 9.35 6.06 3.82
CA PRO A 262 9.14 7.49 3.57
C PRO A 262 8.77 7.84 2.12
N ILE A 263 8.85 6.87 1.20
CA ILE A 263 8.58 7.07 -0.23
C ILE A 263 7.55 6.04 -0.68
N ALA A 264 6.36 6.52 -1.05
CA ALA A 264 5.33 5.66 -1.60
C ALA A 264 5.72 5.18 -3.01
N LEU A 265 5.23 3.99 -3.39
CA LEU A 265 5.45 3.43 -4.73
C LEU A 265 5.07 4.41 -5.86
N LYS A 266 3.96 5.16 -5.68
CA LYS A 266 3.48 6.19 -6.62
C LYS A 266 4.40 7.40 -6.78
N GLN A 267 5.34 7.60 -5.86
CA GLN A 267 6.31 8.69 -5.88
C GLN A 267 7.66 8.27 -6.51
N MET A 268 7.83 6.99 -6.82
CA MET A 268 9.05 6.51 -7.45
C MET A 268 9.13 7.03 -8.89
N PRO A 269 10.25 7.67 -9.27
CA PRO A 269 10.38 8.32 -10.57
C PRO A 269 10.72 7.33 -11.70
N GLY A 270 11.13 6.10 -11.36
CA GLY A 270 11.42 5.05 -12.32
C GLY A 270 10.19 4.68 -13.15
N ASN A 271 10.41 4.29 -14.41
CA ASN A 271 9.33 3.76 -15.25
C ASN A 271 9.02 2.33 -14.82
N ILE A 272 8.29 2.21 -13.71
CA ILE A 272 7.89 0.94 -13.10
C ILE A 272 6.56 0.50 -13.71
N VAL A 273 6.52 -0.69 -14.29
CA VAL A 273 5.30 -1.33 -14.79
C VAL A 273 5.08 -2.58 -13.94
N ILE A 274 3.87 -2.79 -13.44
CA ILE A 274 3.51 -3.94 -12.62
C ILE A 274 2.39 -4.69 -13.32
N GLU A 275 2.57 -5.98 -13.54
CA GLU A 275 1.63 -6.85 -14.22
C GLU A 275 1.40 -8.15 -13.41
N ASP A 276 0.14 -8.48 -13.19
CA ASP A 276 -0.28 -9.74 -12.58
C ASP A 276 -0.41 -10.82 -13.67
N CYS A 277 0.39 -11.89 -13.55
CA CYS A 277 0.37 -13.02 -14.47
C CYS A 277 -0.66 -14.06 -14.00
N GLY A 278 -1.76 -14.23 -14.73
CA GLY A 278 -2.82 -15.18 -14.32
C GLY A 278 -4.09 -15.24 -15.17
N ARG A 279 -4.17 -14.57 -16.32
CA ARG A 279 -5.34 -14.62 -17.23
C ARG A 279 -5.03 -15.28 -18.57
#